data_AF-A6PWC2-F1
#
_entry.id   AF-A6PWC2-F1
#
_cell.length_a   1.000
_cell.length_b   1.000
_cell.length_c   1.000
_cell.angle_alpha   90.00
_cell.angle_beta   90.00
_cell.angle_gamma   90.00
#
_symmetry.space_group_name_H-M   'P 1'
#
loop_
_entity.id
_entity.type
_entity.pdbx_description
1 polymer ?
#
loop_
_entity_poly.entity_id
_entity_poly.type
_entity_poly.pdbx_seq_one_letter_code
_entity_poly.pdbx_strand_id
1 'polypeptide(L)'
;MSLDIQINTQIPDTEEGVLVECTAESLFPPAEMTWRDSKGNIIPPSSTFDSQDRAGLLCLKSTILLKNRTEGPITCSIYNKTTNQEKRRSIILSDVLFRPQYMSLMSNNLLYLGIYLIFILFLNFLKGILFCLTKRLVHFRKRMIKIKKVWSNKTRACCPLIWEFLEIVLFIAFLPLYLMFRIR
;
A
#
# COMPACT_ATOMS: atom_id res chain seq x y z
N MET A 1 15.89 2.64 49.34
CA MET A 1 16.15 3.15 47.98
C MET A 1 15.73 2.05 47.01
N SER A 2 14.65 2.26 46.26
CA SER A 2 14.09 1.23 45.38
C SER A 2 14.99 1.06 44.17
N LEU A 3 15.47 -0.16 43.95
CA LEU A 3 16.17 -0.50 42.72
C LEU A 3 15.12 -0.68 41.63
N ASP A 4 15.07 0.24 40.67
CA ASP A 4 14.12 0.15 39.56
C ASP A 4 14.79 -0.58 38.39
N ILE A 5 14.37 -1.83 38.17
CA ILE A 5 14.78 -2.62 37.01
C ILE A 5 13.95 -2.11 35.83
N GLN A 6 14.54 -1.59 34.76
CA GLN A 6 13.80 -1.14 33.58
C GLN A 6 13.91 -2.16 32.44
N ILE A 7 12.83 -2.33 31.68
CA ILE A 7 12.80 -3.22 30.51
C ILE A 7 12.35 -2.41 29.30
N ASN A 8 13.12 -2.50 28.22
CA ASN A 8 12.89 -1.81 26.96
C ASN A 8 12.82 -2.83 25.83
N THR A 9 11.90 -2.64 24.88
CA THR A 9 11.71 -3.52 23.72
C THR A 9 11.97 -2.75 22.43
N GLN A 10 12.77 -3.33 21.53
CA GLN A 10 13.10 -2.76 20.23
C GLN A 10 12.86 -3.82 19.15
N ILE A 11 12.39 -3.40 17.98
CA ILE A 11 12.25 -4.28 16.80
C ILE A 11 13.31 -3.81 15.80
N PRO A 12 14.47 -4.49 15.72
CA PRO A 12 15.54 -4.09 14.81
C PRO A 12 15.11 -4.30 13.34
N ASP A 13 15.46 -3.34 12.48
CA ASP A 13 15.17 -3.43 11.03
C ASP A 13 16.04 -4.48 10.31
N THR A 14 17.20 -4.83 10.90
CA THR A 14 18.21 -5.72 10.30
C THR A 14 18.21 -7.14 10.83
N GLU A 15 17.57 -7.40 11.98
CA GLU A 15 17.54 -8.73 12.59
C GLU A 15 16.10 -9.24 12.66
N GLU A 16 15.89 -10.49 12.25
CA GLU A 16 14.59 -11.15 12.41
C GLU A 16 14.34 -11.48 13.89
N GLY A 17 13.62 -10.60 14.58
CA GLY A 17 13.19 -10.84 15.95
C GLY A 17 12.81 -9.58 16.73
N VAL A 18 12.60 -9.77 18.03
CA VAL A 18 12.37 -8.70 19.00
C VAL A 18 13.56 -8.67 19.95
N LEU A 19 14.18 -7.50 20.06
CA LEU A 19 15.27 -7.24 20.98
C LEU A 19 14.67 -6.73 22.31
N VAL A 20 15.04 -7.35 23.43
CA VAL A 20 14.60 -6.93 24.76
C VAL A 20 15.81 -6.64 25.62
N GLU A 21 15.89 -5.42 26.13
CA GLU A 21 16.95 -4.94 27.02
C GLU A 21 16.42 -4.77 28.44
N CYS A 22 17.19 -5.22 29.43
CA CYS A 22 16.96 -4.99 30.85
C CYS A 22 18.10 -4.15 31.40
N THR A 23 17.77 -3.05 32.06
CA THR A 23 18.73 -2.14 32.68
C THR A 23 18.44 -2.02 34.18
N ALA A 24 19.49 -2.07 34.99
CA ALA A 24 19.40 -1.78 36.41
C ALA A 24 20.57 -0.92 36.85
N GLU A 25 20.26 0.19 37.49
CA GLU A 25 21.23 1.18 37.93
C GLU A 25 21.27 1.26 39.45
N SER A 26 22.35 1.85 39.98
CA SER A 26 22.53 2.07 41.42
C SER A 26 22.46 0.79 42.25
N LEU A 27 22.97 -0.32 41.70
CA LEU A 27 23.08 -1.62 42.38
C LEU A 27 24.25 -1.62 43.36
N PHE A 28 24.08 -2.27 44.51
CA PHE A 28 25.16 -2.46 45.48
C PHE A 28 25.86 -3.83 45.24
N PRO A 29 27.19 -3.89 45.06
CA PRO A 29 27.91 -5.12 44.70
C PRO A 29 27.94 -6.23 45.78
N PRO A 30 28.24 -7.49 45.37
CA PRO A 30 28.12 -8.08 44.02
C PRO A 30 26.70 -8.53 43.63
N ALA A 31 26.33 -8.29 42.36
CA ALA A 31 25.05 -8.73 41.77
C ALA A 31 25.22 -9.28 40.35
N GLU A 32 24.37 -10.24 39.94
CA GLU A 32 24.37 -10.87 38.62
C GLU A 32 22.98 -10.77 37.98
N MET A 33 22.92 -10.52 36.66
CA MET A 33 21.68 -10.43 35.89
C MET A 33 21.46 -11.70 35.05
N THR A 34 20.28 -12.30 35.15
CA THR A 34 19.91 -13.50 34.36
C THR A 34 18.50 -13.39 33.79
N TRP A 35 18.32 -13.94 32.59
CA TRP A 35 17.05 -14.01 31.89
C TRP A 35 16.44 -15.40 32.01
N ARG A 36 15.13 -15.46 32.26
CA ARG A 36 14.38 -16.72 32.31
C ARG A 36 13.09 -16.65 31.50
N ASP A 37 12.77 -17.75 30.84
CA ASP A 37 11.46 -17.94 30.23
C ASP A 37 10.38 -18.29 31.27
N SER A 38 9.14 -18.44 30.83
CA SER A 38 7.99 -18.81 31.67
C SER A 38 8.11 -20.21 32.28
N LYS A 39 8.95 -21.08 31.68
CA LYS A 39 9.22 -22.45 32.13
C LYS A 39 10.41 -22.48 33.12
N GLY A 40 11.06 -21.33 33.36
CA GLY A 40 12.20 -21.18 34.25
C GLY A 40 13.55 -21.46 33.60
N ASN A 41 13.58 -21.76 32.30
CA ASN A 41 14.81 -22.02 31.55
C ASN A 41 15.60 -20.71 31.39
N ILE A 42 16.92 -20.81 31.46
CA ILE A 42 17.82 -19.67 31.28
C ILE A 42 17.89 -19.32 29.80
N ILE A 43 17.65 -18.04 29.48
CA ILE A 43 17.81 -17.50 28.13
C ILE A 43 19.22 -16.88 28.04
N PRO A 44 20.07 -17.32 27.11
CA PRO A 44 21.39 -16.74 26.95
C PRO A 44 21.29 -15.27 26.47
N PRO A 45 22.02 -14.33 27.09
CA PRO A 45 22.04 -12.94 26.63
C PRO A 45 22.79 -12.83 25.30
N SER A 46 22.28 -11.98 24.41
CA SER A 46 22.96 -11.56 23.19
C SER A 46 24.07 -10.56 23.48
N SER A 47 23.88 -9.69 24.47
CA SER A 47 24.90 -8.77 24.96
C SER A 47 24.71 -8.48 26.45
N THR A 48 25.82 -8.16 27.11
CA THR A 48 25.85 -7.76 28.51
C THR A 48 26.81 -6.58 28.66
N PHE A 49 26.46 -5.65 29.53
CA PHE A 49 27.29 -4.51 29.86
C PHE A 49 27.20 -4.25 31.35
N ASP A 50 28.36 -4.24 31.99
CA ASP A 50 28.49 -4.02 33.42
C ASP A 50 29.48 -2.88 33.65
N SER A 51 29.09 -1.90 34.45
CA SER A 51 29.97 -0.80 34.86
C SER A 51 29.82 -0.49 36.34
N GLN A 52 30.90 0.00 36.95
CA GLN A 52 30.92 0.42 38.34
C GLN A 52 31.40 1.87 38.44
N ASP A 53 30.65 2.71 39.15
CA ASP A 53 31.04 4.09 39.42
C ASP A 53 32.04 4.17 40.60
N ARG A 54 32.71 5.31 40.75
CA ARG A 54 33.64 5.63 41.85
C ARG A 54 33.02 5.45 43.24
N ALA A 55 31.70 5.62 43.36
CA ALA A 55 30.96 5.38 44.61
C ALA A 55 30.71 3.87 44.89
N GLY A 56 31.16 2.97 44.01
CA GLY A 56 30.96 1.53 44.12
C GLY A 56 29.60 1.03 43.62
N LEU A 57 28.76 1.91 43.07
CA LEU A 57 27.45 1.56 42.50
C LEU A 57 27.62 0.88 41.14
N LEU A 58 26.86 -0.20 40.91
CA LEU A 58 26.84 -0.96 39.66
C LEU A 58 25.68 -0.53 38.75
N CYS A 59 25.97 -0.51 37.46
CA CYS A 59 24.98 -0.47 36.40
C CYS A 59 25.13 -1.75 35.57
N LEU A 60 24.06 -2.54 35.51
CA LEU A 60 23.99 -3.76 34.72
C LEU A 60 22.99 -3.57 33.59
N LYS A 61 23.39 -3.97 32.38
CA LYS A 61 22.52 -4.04 31.21
C LYS A 61 22.68 -5.39 30.53
N SER A 62 21.57 -6.00 30.15
CA SER A 62 21.59 -7.24 29.40
C SER A 62 20.49 -7.25 28.36
N THR A 63 20.82 -7.80 27.20
CA THR A 63 19.93 -7.79 26.04
C THR A 63 19.75 -9.21 25.51
N ILE A 64 18.54 -9.58 25.14
CA ILE A 64 18.19 -10.85 24.49
C ILE A 64 17.54 -10.61 23.13
N LEU A 65 17.83 -11.48 22.18
CA LEU A 65 17.16 -11.51 20.87
C LEU A 65 16.18 -12.69 20.84
N LEU A 66 14.91 -12.39 20.64
CA LEU A 66 13.86 -13.39 20.56
C LEU A 66 13.40 -13.50 19.11
N LYS A 67 13.62 -14.66 18.50
CA LYS A 67 13.21 -14.92 17.11
C LYS A 67 11.80 -15.48 16.99
N ASN A 68 11.36 -16.18 18.04
CA ASN A 68 10.07 -16.87 18.08
C ASN A 68 9.20 -16.31 19.19
N ARG A 69 7.88 -16.48 19.02
CA ARG A 69 6.90 -16.20 20.07
C ARG A 69 7.27 -16.92 21.38
N THR A 70 7.05 -16.26 22.50
CA THR A 70 7.25 -16.83 23.82
C THR A 70 5.92 -17.18 24.47
N GLU A 71 5.81 -18.41 24.97
CA GLU A 71 4.61 -18.89 25.69
C GLU A 71 4.60 -18.34 27.13
N GLY A 72 4.36 -17.04 27.28
CA GLY A 72 4.23 -16.38 28.58
C GLY A 72 5.30 -15.33 28.89
N PRO A 73 5.43 -14.92 30.17
CA PRO A 73 6.30 -13.83 30.56
C PRO A 73 7.77 -14.23 30.50
N ILE A 74 8.59 -13.29 30.08
CA ILE A 74 10.04 -13.36 30.15
C ILE A 74 10.47 -12.52 31.35
N THR A 75 11.36 -13.07 32.17
CA THR A 75 11.74 -12.45 33.43
C THR A 75 13.23 -12.12 33.42
N CYS A 76 13.54 -10.85 33.65
CA CYS A 76 14.88 -10.39 34.01
C CYS A 76 15.00 -10.45 35.53
N SER A 77 16.03 -11.13 36.03
CA SER A 77 16.29 -11.31 37.46
C SER A 77 17.69 -10.85 37.81
N ILE A 78 17.81 -10.18 38.96
CA ILE A 78 19.07 -9.67 39.48
C ILE A 78 19.26 -10.26 40.87
N TYR A 79 20.26 -11.13 40.98
CA TYR A 79 20.61 -11.80 42.22
C TYR A 79 21.75 -11.06 42.90
N ASN A 80 21.52 -10.59 44.12
CA ASN A 80 22.56 -9.95 44.93
C ASN A 80 23.14 -10.98 45.91
N LYS A 81 24.43 -11.31 45.77
CA LYS A 81 25.09 -12.34 46.59
C LYS A 81 25.34 -11.87 48.02
N THR A 82 25.43 -10.56 48.26
CA THR A 82 25.67 -9.99 49.59
C THR A 82 24.41 -10.03 50.44
N THR A 83 23.28 -9.64 49.85
CA THR A 83 22.01 -9.58 50.57
C THR A 83 21.20 -10.88 50.47
N ASN A 84 21.62 -11.82 49.62
CA ASN A 84 20.86 -13.02 49.25
C ASN A 84 19.42 -12.69 48.82
N GLN A 85 19.25 -11.56 48.13
CA GLN A 85 17.96 -11.12 47.61
C GLN A 85 17.96 -11.14 46.08
N GLU A 86 16.85 -11.60 45.53
CA GLU A 86 16.57 -11.55 44.09
C GLU A 86 15.52 -10.46 43.82
N LYS A 87 15.81 -9.60 42.85
CA LYS A 87 14.82 -8.68 42.29
C LYS A 87 14.53 -9.08 40.86
N ARG A 88 13.26 -9.08 40.48
CA ARG A 88 12.83 -9.52 39.16
C ARG A 88 11.82 -8.58 38.55
N ARG A 89 11.87 -8.41 37.23
CA ARG A 89 10.84 -7.76 36.43
C ARG A 89 10.52 -8.66 35.25
N SER A 90 9.23 -8.80 34.95
CA SER A 90 8.75 -9.62 33.85
C SER A 90 8.03 -8.77 32.80
N ILE A 91 8.09 -9.23 31.56
CA ILE A 91 7.38 -8.64 30.42
C ILE A 91 6.70 -9.75 29.61
N ILE A 92 5.50 -9.47 29.11
CA ILE A 92 4.79 -10.33 28.18
C ILE A 92 4.86 -9.66 26.81
N LEU A 93 5.43 -10.35 25.84
CA LEU A 93 5.48 -9.88 24.45
C LEU A 93 4.22 -10.32 23.72
N SER A 94 3.65 -9.42 22.93
CA SER A 94 2.49 -9.73 22.08
C SER A 94 2.94 -10.47 20.81
N ASP A 95 2.19 -11.49 20.40
CA ASP A 95 2.41 -12.25 19.17
C ASP A 95 2.45 -11.38 17.90
N VAL A 96 1.85 -10.19 17.95
CA VAL A 96 1.87 -9.23 16.83
C VAL A 96 3.28 -8.78 16.48
N LEU A 97 4.19 -8.70 17.47
CA LEU A 97 5.57 -8.27 17.27
C LEU A 97 6.39 -9.24 16.39
N PHE A 98 6.00 -10.51 16.35
CA PHE A 98 6.66 -11.55 15.57
C PHE A 98 6.00 -11.77 14.20
N ARG A 99 4.98 -10.98 13.83
CA ARG A 99 4.34 -11.11 12.52
C ARG A 99 5.16 -10.39 11.44
N PRO A 100 5.40 -11.05 10.28
CA PRO A 100 6.15 -10.45 9.18
C PRO A 100 5.49 -9.17 8.61
N GLN A 101 4.19 -8.97 8.85
CA GLN A 101 3.45 -7.79 8.41
C GLN A 101 3.94 -6.48 9.06
N TYR A 102 4.49 -6.51 10.28
CA TYR A 102 5.06 -5.33 10.93
C TYR A 102 6.49 -5.04 10.46
N MET A 103 7.27 -6.07 10.13
CA MET A 103 8.63 -5.92 9.56
C MET A 103 8.61 -5.39 8.12
N SER A 104 7.53 -5.63 7.36
CA SER A 104 7.39 -5.15 5.97
C SER A 104 6.83 -3.73 5.85
N LEU A 105 6.22 -3.18 6.92
CA LEU A 105 5.42 -1.95 6.84
C LEU A 105 6.26 -0.67 6.72
N MET A 106 7.50 -0.66 7.24
CA MET A 106 8.41 0.48 7.04
C MET A 106 9.09 0.49 5.66
N SER A 107 9.23 -0.65 4.99
CA SER A 107 9.86 -0.76 3.67
C SER A 107 8.90 -0.43 2.51
N ASN A 108 7.59 -0.63 2.72
CA ASN A 108 6.57 -0.45 1.67
C ASN A 108 6.21 1.01 1.33
N ASN A 109 6.73 2.00 2.05
CA ASN A 109 6.38 3.41 1.81
C ASN A 109 6.93 3.94 0.47
N LEU A 110 8.13 3.52 0.04
CA LEU A 110 8.72 3.97 -1.23
C LEU A 110 8.03 3.35 -2.44
N LEU A 111 7.67 2.06 -2.36
CA LEU A 111 6.92 1.39 -3.42
C LEU A 111 5.53 2.00 -3.58
N TYR A 112 4.84 2.28 -2.47
CA TYR A 112 3.52 2.89 -2.50
C TYR A 112 3.55 4.32 -3.07
N LEU A 113 4.55 5.11 -2.69
CA LEU A 113 4.77 6.45 -3.26
C LEU A 113 5.06 6.39 -4.76
N GLY A 114 5.88 5.43 -5.20
CA GLY A 114 6.18 5.20 -6.61
C GLY A 114 4.94 4.83 -7.42
N ILE A 115 4.13 3.88 -6.94
CA ILE A 115 2.87 3.48 -7.58
C ILE A 115 1.91 4.67 -7.67
N TYR A 116 1.80 5.47 -6.61
CA TYR A 116 0.95 6.67 -6.59
C TYR A 116 1.37 7.70 -7.64
N LEU A 117 2.68 7.97 -7.77
CA LEU A 117 3.20 8.89 -8.79
C LEU A 117 2.94 8.38 -10.22
N ILE A 118 3.16 7.09 -10.47
CA ILE A 118 2.87 6.46 -11.77
C ILE A 118 1.38 6.60 -12.12
N PHE A 119 0.50 6.37 -11.14
CA PHE A 119 -0.95 6.52 -11.34
C PHE A 119 -1.34 7.96 -11.72
N ILE A 120 -0.77 8.97 -11.06
CA ILE A 120 -0.99 10.38 -11.42
C ILE A 120 -0.52 10.68 -12.85
N LEU A 121 0.67 10.24 -13.22
CA LEU A 121 1.20 10.44 -14.58
C LEU A 121 0.31 9.78 -15.63
N PHE A 122 -0.17 8.57 -15.36
CA PHE A 122 -1.09 7.84 -16.23
C PHE A 122 -2.42 8.56 -16.42
N LEU A 123 -3.04 9.08 -15.35
CA LEU A 123 -4.27 9.87 -15.44
C LEU A 123 -4.10 11.15 -16.26
N ASN A 124 -2.96 11.84 -16.12
CA ASN A 124 -2.64 13.02 -16.92
C ASN A 124 -2.43 12.67 -18.39
N PHE A 125 -1.78 11.54 -18.68
CA PHE A 125 -1.61 11.03 -20.04
C PHE A 125 -2.96 10.70 -20.69
N LEU A 126 -3.86 10.01 -19.97
CA LEU A 126 -5.22 9.73 -20.42
C LEU A 126 -6.03 11.01 -20.71
N LYS A 127 -5.93 12.02 -19.83
CA LYS A 127 -6.55 13.33 -20.06
C LYS A 127 -5.99 14.00 -21.32
N GLY A 128 -4.69 13.92 -21.55
CA GLY A 128 -4.03 14.41 -22.76
C GLY A 128 -4.54 13.72 -24.03
N ILE A 129 -4.64 12.39 -24.01
CA ILE A 129 -5.22 11.61 -25.11
C ILE A 129 -6.68 12.03 -25.35
N LEU A 130 -7.50 12.10 -24.30
CA LEU A 130 -8.91 12.50 -24.42
C LEU A 130 -9.04 13.92 -24.99
N PHE A 131 -8.20 14.85 -24.57
CA PHE A 131 -8.14 16.20 -25.12
C PHE A 131 -7.76 16.21 -26.61
N CYS A 132 -6.77 15.41 -27.01
CA CYS A 132 -6.39 15.25 -28.41
C CYS A 132 -7.51 14.60 -29.25
N LEU A 133 -8.16 13.55 -28.73
CA LEU A 133 -9.26 12.85 -29.39
C LEU A 133 -10.49 13.75 -29.52
N THR A 134 -10.85 14.50 -28.48
CA THR A 134 -11.98 15.45 -28.54
C THR A 134 -11.70 16.57 -29.54
N LYS A 135 -10.48 17.14 -29.57
CA LYS A 135 -10.10 18.10 -30.63
C LYS A 135 -10.15 17.50 -32.02
N ARG A 136 -9.64 16.28 -32.19
CA ARG A 136 -9.67 15.56 -33.48
C ARG A 136 -11.11 15.26 -33.91
N LEU A 137 -11.98 14.86 -32.99
CA LEU A 137 -13.41 14.63 -33.21
C LEU A 137 -14.15 15.92 -33.57
N VAL A 138 -13.89 17.03 -32.87
CA VAL A 138 -14.47 18.34 -33.20
C VAL A 138 -13.99 18.83 -34.57
N HIS A 139 -12.71 18.67 -34.89
CA HIS A 139 -12.17 19.00 -36.20
C HIS A 139 -12.78 18.15 -37.32
N PHE A 140 -12.89 16.83 -37.12
CA PHE A 140 -13.57 15.93 -38.05
C PHE A 140 -15.05 16.28 -38.20
N ARG A 141 -15.76 16.57 -37.11
CA ARG A 141 -17.16 17.01 -37.12
C ARG A 141 -17.35 18.27 -37.96
N LYS A 142 -16.45 19.26 -37.83
CA LYS A 142 -16.46 20.47 -38.67
C LYS A 142 -16.24 20.16 -40.15
N ARG A 143 -15.30 19.27 -40.48
CA ARG A 143 -15.08 18.80 -41.87
C ARG A 143 -16.31 18.07 -42.43
N MET A 144 -16.94 17.20 -41.65
CA MET A 144 -18.15 16.48 -42.04
C MET A 144 -19.34 17.43 -42.30
N ILE A 145 -19.52 18.46 -41.48
CA ILE A 145 -20.55 19.50 -41.71
C ILE A 145 -20.26 20.26 -43.01
N LYS A 146 -19.00 20.58 -43.30
CA LYS A 146 -18.61 21.26 -44.56
C LYS A 146 -18.86 20.39 -45.79
N ILE A 147 -18.54 19.09 -45.73
CA ILE A 147 -18.83 18.12 -46.80
C ILE A 147 -20.34 17.99 -47.00
N LYS A 148 -21.14 17.87 -45.93
CA LYS A 148 -22.61 17.83 -46.01
C LYS A 148 -23.19 19.09 -46.66
N LYS A 149 -22.62 20.27 -46.37
CA LYS A 149 -23.02 21.55 -46.97
C LYS A 149 -22.66 21.65 -48.45
N VAL A 150 -21.49 21.14 -48.84
CA VAL A 150 -21.07 21.07 -50.26
C VAL A 150 -21.94 20.09 -51.03
N TRP A 151 -22.27 18.93 -50.46
CA TRP A 151 -23.17 17.96 -51.08
C TRP A 151 -24.57 18.54 -51.26
N SER A 152 -25.12 19.20 -50.23
CA SER A 152 -26.42 19.89 -50.32
C SER A 152 -26.48 21.02 -51.36
N ASN A 153 -25.37 21.74 -51.56
CA ASN A 153 -25.29 22.80 -52.57
C ASN A 153 -25.09 22.24 -53.98
N LYS A 154 -24.42 21.09 -54.12
CA LYS A 154 -24.20 20.39 -55.40
C LYS A 154 -25.45 19.62 -55.86
N THR A 155 -26.27 19.12 -54.94
CA THR A 155 -27.58 18.51 -55.25
C THR A 155 -28.67 19.54 -55.60
N ARG A 156 -28.36 20.83 -55.69
CA ARG A 156 -29.30 21.88 -56.12
C ARG A 156 -29.09 22.33 -57.58
N ALA A 157 -28.06 21.82 -58.28
CA ALA A 157 -27.69 22.27 -59.64
C ALA A 157 -27.81 21.21 -60.76
N CYS A 158 -28.40 20.04 -60.48
CA CYS A 158 -28.87 19.05 -61.47
C CYS A 158 -29.89 18.17 -60.73
N CYS A 159 -31.17 18.04 -61.05
CA CYS A 159 -31.92 18.33 -62.27
C CYS A 159 -33.44 18.27 -61.92
N PRO A 160 -34.24 19.34 -62.03
CA PRO A 160 -35.70 19.25 -61.83
C PRO A 160 -36.43 18.63 -63.04
N LEU A 161 -35.77 18.46 -64.20
CA LEU A 161 -36.40 17.90 -65.40
C LEU A 161 -36.41 16.36 -65.44
N ILE A 162 -35.44 15.69 -64.83
CA ILE A 162 -35.33 14.22 -64.89
C ILE A 162 -36.40 13.53 -64.02
N TRP A 163 -36.82 14.15 -62.90
CA TRP A 163 -37.84 13.58 -62.01
C TRP A 163 -39.25 13.70 -62.60
N GLU A 164 -39.57 14.80 -63.29
CA GLU A 164 -40.87 14.93 -63.99
C GLU A 164 -40.97 13.99 -65.19
N PHE A 165 -39.89 13.80 -65.95
CA PHE A 165 -39.89 12.84 -67.07
C PHE A 165 -40.08 11.38 -66.60
N LEU A 166 -39.54 11.00 -65.44
CA LEU A 166 -39.69 9.64 -64.92
C LEU A 166 -41.12 9.35 -64.44
N GLU A 167 -41.76 10.30 -63.76
CA GLU A 167 -43.18 10.23 -63.35
C GLU A 167 -44.11 10.14 -64.56
N ILE A 168 -43.87 10.96 -65.60
CA ILE A 168 -44.67 10.94 -66.84
C ILE A 168 -44.50 9.59 -67.58
N VAL A 169 -43.28 9.06 -67.66
CA VAL A 169 -43.01 7.77 -68.32
C VAL A 169 -43.65 6.61 -67.55
N LEU A 170 -43.61 6.62 -66.21
CA LEU A 170 -44.31 5.64 -65.39
C LEU A 170 -45.84 5.75 -65.59
N PHE A 171 -46.40 6.96 -65.58
CA PHE A 171 -47.84 7.15 -65.77
C PHE A 171 -48.32 6.64 -67.15
N ILE A 172 -47.59 6.92 -68.22
CA ILE A 172 -47.92 6.43 -69.58
C ILE A 172 -47.77 4.91 -69.68
N ALA A 173 -46.74 4.32 -69.07
CA ALA A 173 -46.52 2.87 -69.09
C ALA A 173 -47.60 2.09 -68.32
N PHE A 174 -48.13 2.67 -67.23
CA PHE A 174 -49.14 2.03 -66.39
C PHE A 174 -50.59 2.35 -66.79
N LEU A 175 -50.84 3.37 -67.63
CA LEU A 175 -52.19 3.72 -68.10
C LEU A 175 -52.92 2.57 -68.84
N PRO A 176 -52.28 1.79 -69.73
CA PRO A 176 -52.92 0.64 -70.38
C PRO A 176 -53.24 -0.49 -69.38
N LEU A 177 -52.37 -0.69 -68.39
CA LEU A 177 -52.54 -1.71 -67.35
C LEU A 177 -53.69 -1.34 -66.41
N TYR A 178 -53.82 -0.05 -66.08
CA TYR A 178 -54.91 0.50 -65.27
C TYR A 178 -56.26 0.44 -66.01
N LEU A 179 -56.29 0.76 -67.31
CA LEU A 179 -57.51 0.63 -68.12
C LEU A 179 -57.92 -0.83 -68.31
N MET A 180 -56.97 -1.77 -68.42
CA MET A 180 -57.26 -3.21 -68.43
C MET A 180 -57.87 -3.73 -67.12
N PHE A 181 -57.56 -3.11 -65.97
CA PHE A 181 -58.08 -3.52 -64.67
C PHE A 181 -59.43 -2.86 -64.32
N ARG A 182 -59.80 -1.77 -65.00
CA ARG A 182 -61.05 -1.02 -64.75
C ARG A 182 -62.23 -1.47 -65.61
N ILE A 183 -61.98 -2.19 -66.71
CA ILE A 183 -63.00 -2.63 -67.68
C ILE A 183 -63.38 -4.12 -67.50
N ARG A 184 -62.92 -4.75 -66.42
CA ARG A 184 -63.33 -6.10 -66.01
C ARG A 184 -63.85 -6.08 -64.58
#